data_AF-A0A2I6QCS0-F1
#
_entry.id   AF-A0A2I6QCS0-F1
#
_cell.length_a   1.000
_cell.length_b   1.000
_cell.length_c   1.000
_cell.angle_alpha   90.00
_cell.angle_beta   90.00
_cell.angle_gamma   90.00
#
_symmetry.space_group_name_H-M   'P 1'
#
loop_
_entity.id
_entity.type
_entity.pdbx_description
1 polymer ?
#
loop_
_entity_poly.entity_id
_entity_poly.type
_entity_poly.pdbx_seq_one_letter_code
_entity_poly.pdbx_strand_id
1 'polypeptide(L)'
;MNTFLMKYKMMKENVKMSSTWGQSAWFKSYKKYVFGPSETTRSAFYSMLAKNSPENVFHQWFVGIVDGDGCFYFGKTKKGAWTFCFKVGQSQYNLRVLYFMKKMLGVGHITVPYEASSCAEYRIRNVIHLKEKILPIFDKYPLLTSKQFAYETFRESLLVYLDNNLSKDEKEKLLVFNKSKKTPMNYISFVWKGINEEFLSVDQVQSIMSKYWVVGFTEAEGSFYLTKKGPSRIVHCFEITQKNDKIVLKGISLLLDMKVMCKSTYFTCKTTTQASVNKVIHYFFRTIKGMKSLEYRIWSRSFRKKNSFEELVKIQKIMNNLRNKISIDYTN
;
A
#
# COMPACT_ATOMS: atom_id res chain seq x y z
N MET A 1 4.58 26.94 -64.71
CA MET A 1 3.80 25.90 -65.41
C MET A 1 4.49 24.56 -65.12
N ASN A 2 3.71 23.53 -64.78
CA ASN A 2 4.07 22.17 -64.28
C ASN A 2 4.40 22.08 -62.78
N THR A 3 3.49 21.74 -61.85
CA THR A 3 2.66 20.54 -61.57
C THR A 3 3.38 19.30 -61.02
N PHE A 4 3.08 19.02 -59.74
CA PHE A 4 2.74 17.73 -59.12
C PHE A 4 3.66 16.50 -59.30
N LEU A 5 4.16 15.97 -58.17
CA LEU A 5 3.82 14.62 -57.66
C LEU A 5 4.54 14.33 -56.33
N MET A 6 3.85 14.54 -55.21
CA MET A 6 4.25 14.07 -53.89
C MET A 6 3.59 12.70 -53.65
N LYS A 7 4.33 11.61 -53.82
CA LYS A 7 3.86 10.24 -53.51
C LYS A 7 3.89 10.02 -51.99
N TYR A 8 2.72 10.11 -51.36
CA TYR A 8 2.48 9.57 -50.02
C TYR A 8 2.61 8.04 -50.04
N LYS A 9 3.52 7.49 -49.23
CA LYS A 9 3.55 6.05 -48.90
C LYS A 9 2.99 5.88 -47.49
N MET A 10 1.70 5.60 -47.40
CA MET A 10 1.06 5.20 -46.15
C MET A 10 1.58 3.82 -45.74
N MET A 11 2.39 3.75 -44.68
CA MET A 11 2.59 2.52 -43.92
C MET A 11 1.35 2.28 -43.05
N LYS A 12 0.49 1.36 -43.49
CA LYS A 12 -0.52 0.71 -42.65
C LYS A 12 0.20 -0.17 -41.64
N GLU A 13 0.47 0.36 -40.45
CA GLU A 13 0.72 -0.50 -39.30
C GLU A 13 -0.61 -0.98 -38.75
N ASN A 14 -0.89 -2.27 -38.97
CA ASN A 14 -1.98 -2.98 -38.34
C ASN A 14 -1.71 -3.07 -36.83
N VAL A 15 -2.15 -2.08 -36.06
CA VAL A 15 -2.23 -2.16 -34.60
C VAL A 15 -3.26 -3.25 -34.25
N LYS A 16 -2.74 -4.42 -33.87
CA LYS A 16 -3.57 -5.50 -33.32
C LYS A 16 -4.04 -5.07 -31.93
N MET A 17 -5.24 -4.48 -31.86
CA MET A 17 -5.92 -4.19 -30.59
C MET A 17 -6.06 -5.48 -29.78
N SER A 18 -5.45 -5.53 -28.60
CA SER A 18 -5.78 -6.53 -27.59
C SER A 18 -7.10 -6.12 -26.93
N SER A 19 -8.20 -6.63 -27.48
CA SER A 19 -9.54 -6.52 -26.90
C SER A 19 -9.67 -7.45 -25.69
N THR A 20 -9.06 -7.08 -24.56
CA THR A 20 -9.53 -7.58 -23.26
C THR A 20 -10.49 -6.57 -22.66
N TRP A 21 -11.72 -6.65 -23.17
CA TRP A 21 -12.90 -6.09 -22.54
C TRP A 21 -13.05 -6.68 -21.13
N GLY A 22 -12.67 -5.90 -20.14
CA GLY A 22 -13.07 -6.08 -18.75
C GLY A 22 -13.82 -4.83 -18.33
N GLN A 23 -15.04 -4.66 -18.85
CA GLN A 23 -15.92 -3.58 -18.45
C GLN A 23 -16.17 -3.64 -16.94
N SER A 24 -16.19 -2.45 -16.37
CA SER A 24 -16.74 -2.10 -15.06
C SER A 24 -18.05 -2.84 -14.79
N ALA A 25 -18.01 -3.81 -13.88
CA ALA A 25 -19.21 -4.41 -13.29
C ALA A 25 -19.02 -4.51 -11.77
N TRP A 26 -18.76 -3.36 -11.13
CA TRP A 26 -19.05 -3.19 -9.72
C TRP A 26 -20.50 -2.71 -9.64
N PHE A 27 -21.36 -3.43 -8.90
CA PHE A 27 -22.82 -3.32 -8.86
C PHE A 27 -23.61 -4.03 -9.98
N LYS A 28 -23.75 -5.35 -9.90
CA LYS A 28 -24.98 -6.12 -10.24
C LYS A 28 -24.70 -7.62 -10.13
N SER A 29 -24.57 -8.13 -8.91
CA SER A 29 -24.61 -9.59 -8.64
C SER A 29 -24.78 -9.85 -7.15
N TYR A 30 -25.87 -9.35 -6.56
CA TYR A 30 -26.34 -9.88 -5.27
C TYR A 30 -27.86 -9.87 -5.27
N LYS A 31 -28.45 -10.85 -5.96
CA LYS A 31 -29.80 -11.33 -5.65
C LYS A 31 -29.91 -12.77 -6.11
N LYS A 32 -30.07 -13.68 -5.15
CA LYS A 32 -31.30 -14.46 -4.92
C LYS A 32 -30.94 -15.84 -4.34
N TYR A 33 -30.90 -15.92 -3.02
CA TYR A 33 -31.32 -17.13 -2.30
C TYR A 33 -32.26 -16.69 -1.18
N VAL A 34 -33.42 -17.32 -1.16
CA VAL A 34 -34.62 -17.00 -0.39
C VAL A 34 -34.48 -17.67 0.98
N PHE A 35 -34.37 -16.87 2.05
CA PHE A 35 -34.99 -17.04 3.37
C PHE A 35 -34.82 -15.69 4.09
N GLY A 36 -35.92 -15.09 4.54
CA GLY A 36 -35.91 -13.75 5.15
C GLY A 36 -35.12 -13.75 6.46
N PRO A 37 -34.07 -12.94 6.62
CA PRO A 37 -33.35 -12.85 7.88
C PRO A 37 -34.21 -12.14 8.92
N SER A 38 -34.21 -12.64 10.16
CA SER A 38 -34.74 -11.95 11.34
C SER A 38 -34.12 -10.54 11.48
N GLU A 39 -34.74 -9.65 12.26
CA GLU A 39 -34.23 -8.29 12.45
C GLU A 39 -32.78 -8.25 12.95
N THR A 40 -32.38 -9.21 13.79
CA THR A 40 -31.00 -9.38 14.27
C THR A 40 -30.03 -9.75 13.14
N THR A 41 -30.44 -10.62 12.21
CA THR A 41 -29.60 -11.00 11.06
C THR A 41 -29.59 -9.90 9.99
N ARG A 42 -30.68 -9.14 9.80
CA ARG A 42 -30.69 -7.93 8.96
C ARG A 42 -29.75 -6.86 9.53
N SER A 43 -29.82 -6.58 10.83
CA SER A 43 -28.95 -5.60 11.49
C SER A 43 -27.47 -5.99 11.41
N ALA A 44 -27.14 -7.27 11.65
CA ALA A 44 -25.79 -7.79 11.46
C ALA A 44 -25.32 -7.72 9.99
N PHE A 45 -26.20 -7.99 9.02
CA PHE A 45 -25.91 -7.90 7.60
C PHE A 45 -25.68 -6.46 7.14
N TYR A 46 -26.52 -5.51 7.57
CA TYR A 46 -26.31 -4.07 7.31
C TYR A 46 -25.05 -3.55 7.99
N SER A 47 -24.75 -4.00 9.22
CA SER A 47 -23.48 -3.70 9.90
C SER A 47 -22.28 -4.26 9.14
N MET A 48 -22.39 -5.47 8.57
CA MET A 48 -21.35 -6.10 7.75
C MET A 48 -21.16 -5.38 6.41
N LEU A 49 -22.23 -4.92 5.76
CA LEU A 49 -22.17 -4.12 4.53
C LEU A 49 -21.62 -2.71 4.79
N ALA A 50 -22.00 -2.08 5.91
CA ALA A 50 -21.45 -0.80 6.34
C ALA A 50 -19.96 -0.92 6.66
N LYS A 51 -19.54 -1.99 7.37
CA LYS A 51 -18.13 -2.30 7.64
C LYS A 51 -17.32 -2.55 6.36
N ASN A 52 -17.94 -3.07 5.29
CA ASN A 52 -17.31 -3.37 4.00
C ASN A 52 -17.68 -2.40 2.88
N SER A 53 -18.05 -1.14 3.19
CA SER A 53 -18.25 -0.14 2.15
C SER A 53 -16.97 0.03 1.32
N PRO A 54 -17.05 0.28 0.00
CA PRO A 54 -15.86 0.48 -0.84
C PRO A 54 -14.90 1.55 -0.30
N GLU A 55 -15.46 2.56 0.38
CA GLU A 55 -14.72 3.61 1.07
C GLU A 55 -13.99 3.09 2.32
N ASN A 56 -14.64 2.33 3.20
CA ASN A 56 -13.99 1.75 4.37
C ASN A 56 -12.89 0.74 3.98
N VAL A 57 -13.13 -0.05 2.93
CA VAL A 57 -12.13 -0.94 2.34
C VAL A 57 -10.91 -0.16 1.85
N PHE A 58 -11.15 0.95 1.13
CA PHE A 58 -10.09 1.84 0.68
C PHE A 58 -9.33 2.46 1.85
N HIS A 59 -10.01 2.98 2.88
CA HIS A 59 -9.36 3.59 4.04
C HIS A 59 -8.44 2.61 4.77
N GLN A 60 -8.91 1.40 5.07
CA GLN A 60 -8.07 0.37 5.71
C GLN A 60 -6.85 0.00 4.85
N TRP A 61 -7.04 -0.18 3.54
CA TRP A 61 -5.94 -0.42 2.60
C TRP A 61 -4.96 0.76 2.53
N PHE A 62 -5.47 1.99 2.54
CA PHE A 62 -4.67 3.21 2.46
C PHE A 62 -3.82 3.38 3.72
N VAL A 63 -4.38 3.12 4.91
CA VAL A 63 -3.61 3.10 6.16
C VAL A 63 -2.49 2.06 6.10
N GLY A 64 -2.76 0.86 5.58
CA GLY A 64 -1.73 -0.17 5.39
C GLY A 64 -0.58 0.29 4.49
N ILE A 65 -0.86 0.92 3.35
CA ILE A 65 0.19 1.50 2.50
C ILE A 65 0.98 2.57 3.24
N VAL A 66 0.27 3.43 3.98
CA VAL A 66 0.89 4.55 4.69
C VAL A 66 1.77 4.08 5.84
N ASP A 67 1.43 2.99 6.51
CA ASP A 67 2.25 2.34 7.52
C ASP A 67 3.60 1.86 6.97
N GLY A 68 3.69 1.47 5.70
CA GLY A 68 4.96 1.22 5.02
C GLY A 68 5.58 2.53 4.50
N ASP A 69 5.05 3.03 3.39
CA ASP A 69 5.69 4.05 2.55
C ASP A 69 5.20 5.50 2.79
N GLY A 70 4.31 5.71 3.76
CA GLY A 70 3.76 7.02 4.07
C GLY A 70 4.68 7.89 4.94
N CYS A 71 4.52 9.21 4.81
CA CYS A 71 5.26 10.20 5.57
C CYS A 71 4.36 11.38 5.97
N PHE A 72 4.33 11.68 7.26
CA PHE A 72 3.73 12.87 7.84
C PHE A 72 4.84 13.86 8.19
N TYR A 73 4.80 15.04 7.58
CA TYR A 73 5.85 16.03 7.74
C TYR A 73 5.26 17.40 8.04
N PHE A 74 5.89 18.10 8.98
CA PHE A 74 5.73 19.54 9.16
C PHE A 74 7.08 20.18 9.53
N GLY A 75 7.25 21.45 9.22
CA GLY A 75 8.49 22.18 9.47
C GLY A 75 8.45 23.60 8.93
N LYS A 76 9.54 24.37 9.12
CA LYS A 76 9.68 25.70 8.51
C LYS A 76 10.27 25.61 7.12
N THR A 77 9.71 26.39 6.21
CA THR A 77 10.30 26.69 4.90
C THR A 77 11.55 27.57 5.07
N LYS A 78 12.34 27.74 3.99
CA LYS A 78 13.47 28.68 3.96
C LYS A 78 13.07 30.13 4.31
N LYS A 79 11.79 30.48 4.10
CA LYS A 79 11.22 31.80 4.41
C LYS A 79 10.68 31.90 5.84
N GLY A 80 10.88 30.88 6.68
CA GLY A 80 10.43 30.85 8.07
C GLY A 80 8.95 30.48 8.28
N ALA A 81 8.15 30.37 7.23
CA ALA A 81 6.75 29.96 7.33
C ALA A 81 6.61 28.46 7.59
N TRP A 82 5.72 28.06 8.51
CA TRP A 82 5.38 26.67 8.75
C TRP A 82 4.67 26.05 7.54
N THR A 83 5.01 24.81 7.24
CA THR A 83 4.40 24.01 6.17
C THR A 83 4.10 22.61 6.67
N PHE A 84 3.02 22.04 6.13
CA PHE A 84 2.55 20.69 6.42
C PHE A 84 2.47 19.92 5.11
N CYS A 85 2.88 18.65 5.14
CA CYS A 85 2.85 17.78 3.98
C CYS A 85 2.59 16.34 4.43
N PHE A 86 1.53 15.76 3.89
CA PHE A 86 1.38 14.30 3.82
C PHE A 86 1.90 13.82 2.46
N LYS A 87 2.68 12.75 2.44
CA LYS A 87 3.16 12.16 1.20
C LYS A 87 3.31 10.64 1.24
N VAL A 88 3.15 10.01 0.08
CA VAL A 88 3.48 8.59 -0.16
C VAL A 88 4.41 8.53 -1.37
N GLY A 89 5.59 7.95 -1.18
CA GLY A 89 6.58 7.75 -2.23
C GLY A 89 6.46 6.35 -2.84
N GLN A 90 6.64 6.23 -4.14
CA GLN A 90 6.75 4.95 -4.85
C GLN A 90 7.74 5.06 -5.99
N SER A 91 8.39 3.95 -6.35
CA SER A 91 9.13 3.92 -7.61
C SER A 91 8.19 4.18 -8.79
N GLN A 92 8.71 4.79 -9.86
CA GLN A 92 7.93 5.13 -11.05
C GLN A 92 7.26 3.92 -11.70
N TYR A 93 7.83 2.70 -11.55
CA TYR A 93 7.16 1.49 -12.02
C TYR A 93 5.77 1.32 -11.41
N ASN A 94 5.55 1.77 -10.18
CA ASN A 94 4.28 1.64 -9.48
C ASN A 94 3.44 2.94 -9.47
N LEU A 95 3.63 3.86 -10.41
CA LEU A 95 2.83 5.10 -10.52
C LEU A 95 1.31 4.87 -10.41
N ARG A 96 0.84 3.74 -10.94
CA ARG A 96 -0.58 3.36 -10.90
C ARG A 96 -1.18 3.39 -9.50
N VAL A 97 -0.43 3.03 -8.45
CA VAL A 97 -0.94 3.06 -7.08
C VAL A 97 -1.10 4.49 -6.56
N LEU A 98 -0.19 5.40 -6.93
CA LEU A 98 -0.28 6.82 -6.59
C LEU A 98 -1.51 7.47 -7.24
N TYR A 99 -1.75 7.20 -8.53
CA TYR A 99 -2.94 7.69 -9.23
C TYR A 99 -4.23 7.11 -8.65
N PHE A 100 -4.22 5.84 -8.22
CA PHE A 100 -5.36 5.25 -7.53
C PHE A 100 -5.68 5.98 -6.22
N MET A 101 -4.67 6.25 -5.37
CA MET A 101 -4.85 7.03 -4.13
C MET A 101 -5.39 8.43 -4.40
N LYS A 102 -4.80 9.16 -5.37
CA LYS A 102 -5.29 10.50 -5.75
C LYS A 102 -6.75 10.47 -6.22
N LYS A 103 -7.12 9.48 -7.03
CA LYS A 103 -8.51 9.32 -7.52
C LYS A 103 -9.48 9.09 -6.36
N MET A 104 -9.13 8.23 -5.41
CA MET A 104 -9.99 7.88 -4.29
C MET A 104 -10.13 9.01 -3.27
N LEU A 105 -9.06 9.76 -3.00
CA LEU A 105 -9.07 10.89 -2.07
C LEU A 105 -9.64 12.18 -2.69
N GLY A 106 -9.61 12.30 -4.02
CA GLY A 106 -10.10 13.49 -4.75
C GLY A 106 -9.24 14.74 -4.59
N VAL A 107 -8.15 14.68 -3.81
CA VAL A 107 -7.28 15.82 -3.49
C VAL A 107 -5.81 15.48 -3.68
N GLY A 108 -4.94 16.50 -3.62
CA GLY A 108 -3.49 16.34 -3.72
C GLY A 108 -2.99 16.28 -5.16
N HIS A 109 -1.68 16.17 -5.33
CA HIS A 109 -1.01 16.09 -6.63
C HIS A 109 0.06 15.01 -6.63
N ILE A 110 0.45 14.57 -7.82
CA ILE A 110 1.53 13.61 -8.01
C ILE A 110 2.69 14.35 -8.67
N THR A 111 3.87 14.22 -8.09
CA THR A 111 5.12 14.69 -8.69
C THR A 111 5.87 13.48 -9.22
N VAL A 112 6.19 13.49 -10.51
CA VAL A 112 6.99 12.46 -11.18
C VAL A 112 8.31 13.11 -11.58
N PRO A 113 9.44 12.69 -11.00
CA PRO A 113 10.76 13.15 -11.43
C PRO A 113 11.03 12.78 -12.89
N TYR A 114 11.90 13.54 -13.56
CA TYR A 114 12.30 13.24 -14.94
C TYR A 114 13.12 11.95 -15.04
N GLU A 115 14.02 11.73 -14.07
CA GLU A 115 14.85 10.53 -14.03
C GLU A 115 14.02 9.31 -13.63
N ALA A 116 13.92 8.33 -14.53
CA ALA A 116 13.17 7.09 -14.36
C ALA A 116 13.49 6.29 -13.06
N SER A 117 14.73 6.38 -12.58
CA SER A 117 15.19 5.72 -11.34
C SER A 117 14.70 6.41 -10.06
N SER A 118 14.20 7.65 -10.16
CA SER A 118 13.77 8.44 -9.02
C SER A 118 12.35 8.10 -8.57
N CYS A 119 12.07 8.21 -7.27
CA CYS A 119 10.74 7.96 -6.71
C CYS A 119 9.73 9.06 -7.09
N ALA A 120 8.57 8.65 -7.59
CA ALA A 120 7.41 9.53 -7.71
C ALA A 120 6.72 9.68 -6.35
N GLU A 121 6.07 10.82 -6.13
CA GLU A 121 5.44 11.13 -4.85
C GLU A 121 4.01 11.64 -5.04
N TYR A 122 3.06 11.04 -4.33
CA TYR A 122 1.75 11.63 -4.10
C TYR A 122 1.84 12.55 -2.87
N ARG A 123 1.39 13.81 -3.01
CA ARG A 123 1.54 14.85 -1.98
C ARG A 123 0.25 15.62 -1.73
N ILE A 124 -0.03 15.92 -0.47
CA ILE A 124 -1.06 16.86 -0.03
C ILE A 124 -0.40 17.89 0.90
N ARG A 125 -0.44 19.17 0.50
CA ARG A 125 0.10 20.31 1.27
C ARG A 125 -0.96 21.33 1.70
N ASN A 126 -2.13 21.30 1.06
CA ASN A 126 -3.23 22.17 1.46
C ASN A 126 -3.71 21.74 2.85
N VAL A 127 -3.61 22.64 3.83
CA VAL A 127 -3.92 22.38 5.24
C VAL A 127 -5.40 22.04 5.48
N ILE A 128 -6.31 22.59 4.68
CA ILE A 128 -7.73 22.27 4.75
C ILE A 128 -7.97 20.84 4.25
N HIS A 129 -7.38 20.46 3.11
CA HIS A 129 -7.46 19.07 2.63
C HIS A 129 -6.83 18.07 3.61
N LEU A 130 -5.73 18.45 4.28
CA LEU A 130 -5.13 17.62 5.32
C LEU A 130 -6.10 17.43 6.50
N LYS A 131 -6.74 18.51 6.97
CA LYS A 131 -7.72 18.46 8.06
C LYS A 131 -8.98 17.67 7.70
N GLU A 132 -9.52 17.85 6.49
CA GLU A 132 -10.82 17.30 6.09
C GLU A 132 -10.75 15.91 5.46
N LYS A 133 -9.62 15.53 4.86
CA LYS A 133 -9.47 14.24 4.16
C LYS A 133 -8.49 13.30 4.83
N ILE A 134 -7.38 13.81 5.38
CA ILE A 134 -6.34 12.95 5.95
C ILE A 134 -6.62 12.64 7.41
N LEU A 135 -6.80 13.65 8.27
CA LEU A 135 -7.04 13.40 9.70
C LEU A 135 -8.21 12.44 9.97
N PRO A 136 -9.39 12.55 9.33
CA PRO A 136 -10.51 11.67 9.65
C PRO A 136 -10.24 10.19 9.34
N ILE A 137 -9.39 9.89 8.35
CA ILE A 137 -9.02 8.52 8.01
C ILE A 137 -8.17 7.92 9.12
N PHE A 138 -7.11 8.63 9.54
CA PHE A 138 -6.14 8.12 10.52
C PHE A 138 -6.62 8.25 11.98
N ASP A 139 -7.59 9.14 12.26
CA ASP A 139 -8.31 9.18 13.53
C ASP A 139 -9.25 7.96 13.67
N LYS A 140 -9.88 7.53 12.56
CA LYS A 140 -10.76 6.36 12.54
C LYS A 140 -9.99 5.04 12.47
N TYR A 141 -8.89 5.01 11.75
CA TYR A 141 -8.07 3.83 11.50
C TYR A 141 -6.61 4.13 11.90
N PRO A 142 -6.23 3.82 13.16
CA PRO A 142 -4.88 4.09 13.64
C PRO A 142 -3.82 3.33 12.85
N LEU A 143 -2.62 3.88 12.79
CA LEU A 143 -1.45 3.22 12.23
C LEU A 143 -0.98 2.12 13.21
N LEU A 144 -0.56 0.99 12.65
CA LEU A 144 -0.13 -0.16 13.44
C LEU A 144 1.38 -0.15 13.69
N THR A 145 2.15 0.73 13.04
CA THR A 145 3.60 0.85 13.25
C THR A 145 3.95 2.03 14.14
N SER A 146 5.24 2.17 14.46
CA SER A 146 5.82 3.33 15.12
C SER A 146 5.54 4.67 14.41
N LYS A 147 5.07 4.64 13.16
CA LYS A 147 4.60 5.81 12.41
C LYS A 147 3.37 6.48 13.03
N GLN A 148 2.64 5.79 13.90
CA GLN A 148 1.56 6.36 14.70
C GLN A 148 2.01 7.60 15.49
N PHE A 149 3.22 7.57 16.06
CA PHE A 149 3.78 8.73 16.77
C PHE A 149 3.95 9.95 15.85
N ALA A 150 4.43 9.72 14.63
CA ALA A 150 4.62 10.79 13.64
C ALA A 150 3.27 11.38 13.20
N TYR A 151 2.25 10.53 13.05
CA TYR A 151 0.89 10.98 12.78
C TYR A 151 0.33 11.83 13.93
N GLU A 152 0.43 11.38 15.17
CA GLU A 152 -0.06 12.11 16.36
C GLU A 152 0.58 13.50 16.45
N THR A 153 1.91 13.55 16.35
CA THR A 153 2.65 14.82 16.40
C THR A 153 2.26 15.74 15.23
N PHE A 154 2.06 15.19 14.03
CA PHE A 154 1.61 15.94 12.86
C PHE A 154 0.19 16.47 13.03
N ARG A 155 -0.74 15.64 13.53
CA ARG A 155 -2.14 15.98 13.79
C ARG A 155 -2.25 17.10 14.80
N GLU A 156 -1.60 16.96 15.96
CA GLU A 156 -1.56 17.99 17.01
C GLU A 156 -1.06 19.32 16.45
N SER A 157 0.05 19.28 15.71
CA SER A 157 0.65 20.47 15.12
C SER A 157 -0.24 21.12 14.06
N LEU A 158 -0.93 20.33 13.24
CA LEU A 158 -1.85 20.85 12.23
C LEU A 158 -3.07 21.53 12.88
N LEU A 159 -3.58 20.97 13.98
CA LEU A 159 -4.69 21.57 14.73
C LEU A 159 -4.27 22.88 15.38
N VAL A 160 -3.10 22.94 16.02
CA VAL A 160 -2.52 24.18 16.56
C VAL A 160 -2.37 25.24 15.47
N TYR A 161 -1.86 24.86 14.30
CA TYR A 161 -1.67 25.79 13.18
C TYR A 161 -2.99 26.41 12.71
N LEU A 162 -4.06 25.61 12.68
CA LEU A 162 -5.40 26.00 12.21
C LEU A 162 -6.30 26.61 13.30
N ASP A 163 -5.86 26.68 14.55
CA ASP A 163 -6.67 27.23 15.64
C ASP A 163 -6.71 28.76 15.57
N ASN A 164 -7.87 29.35 15.40
CA ASN A 164 -8.01 30.80 15.31
C ASN A 164 -7.96 31.50 16.68
N ASN A 165 -8.08 30.74 17.78
CA ASN A 165 -8.06 31.28 19.14
C ASN A 165 -6.63 31.49 19.66
N LEU A 166 -5.62 30.87 19.02
CA LEU A 166 -4.23 31.03 19.40
C LEU A 166 -3.57 32.20 18.68
N SER A 167 -2.86 33.03 19.43
CA SER A 167 -1.98 34.06 18.88
C SER A 167 -0.83 33.44 18.08
N LYS A 168 -0.21 34.25 17.22
CA LYS A 168 0.94 33.82 16.41
C LYS A 168 2.10 33.29 17.25
N ASP A 169 2.36 33.92 18.39
CA ASP A 169 3.47 33.55 19.29
C ASP A 169 3.18 32.25 20.05
N GLU A 170 1.93 32.02 20.45
CA GLU A 170 1.51 30.76 21.06
C GLU A 170 1.62 29.60 20.06
N LYS A 171 1.14 29.79 18.83
CA LYS A 171 1.31 28.80 17.76
C LYS A 171 2.78 28.49 17.53
N GLU A 172 3.62 29.51 17.46
CA GLU A 172 5.06 29.33 17.26
C GLU A 172 5.68 28.48 18.38
N LYS A 173 5.42 28.80 19.65
CA LYS A 173 5.91 28.03 20.80
C LYS A 173 5.49 26.57 20.75
N LEU A 174 4.20 26.31 20.50
CA LEU A 174 3.65 24.95 20.45
C LEU A 174 4.17 24.14 19.25
N LEU A 175 4.31 24.76 18.08
CA LEU A 175 4.84 24.08 16.89
C LEU A 175 6.33 23.75 17.03
N VAL A 176 7.12 24.66 17.62
CA VAL A 176 8.53 24.39 17.94
C VAL A 176 8.65 23.23 18.93
N PHE A 177 7.83 23.24 19.99
CA PHE A 177 7.78 22.15 20.97
C PHE A 177 7.39 20.81 20.32
N ASN A 178 6.32 20.78 19.53
CA ASN A 178 5.93 19.55 18.83
C ASN A 178 7.00 19.07 17.86
N LYS A 179 7.73 19.99 17.20
CA LYS A 179 8.80 19.63 16.27
C LYS A 179 10.02 19.03 16.95
N SER A 180 10.27 19.35 18.23
CA SER A 180 11.38 18.82 19.00
C SER A 180 11.12 17.41 19.56
N LYS A 181 9.85 16.97 19.61
CA LYS A 181 9.47 15.62 20.02
C LYS A 181 10.19 14.57 19.17
N LYS A 182 10.88 13.64 19.84
CA LYS A 182 11.48 12.46 19.22
C LYS A 182 10.64 11.23 19.56
N THR A 183 10.52 10.32 18.60
CA THR A 183 9.90 9.01 18.87
C THR A 183 10.66 8.34 20.01
N PRO A 184 9.97 7.93 21.10
CA PRO A 184 10.62 7.22 22.20
C PRO A 184 11.33 5.96 21.71
N MET A 185 12.43 5.60 22.39
CA MET A 185 13.08 4.31 22.15
C MET A 185 12.07 3.19 22.42
N ASN A 186 11.99 2.21 21.52
CA ASN A 186 11.03 1.10 21.60
C ASN A 186 9.54 1.51 21.61
N TYR A 187 9.19 2.67 21.03
CA TYR A 187 7.79 3.04 20.87
C TYR A 187 7.01 1.96 20.11
N ILE A 188 5.83 1.64 20.62
CA ILE A 188 4.82 0.81 19.95
C ILE A 188 3.54 1.64 19.77
N SER A 189 2.84 1.44 18.66
CA SER A 189 1.52 2.05 18.47
C SER A 189 0.57 1.66 19.60
N PHE A 190 -0.29 2.59 20.02
CA PHE A 190 -1.19 2.38 21.15
C PHE A 190 -2.14 1.19 20.96
N VAL A 191 -2.41 0.80 19.71
CA VAL A 191 -3.24 -0.37 19.36
C VAL A 191 -2.64 -1.69 19.87
N TRP A 192 -1.33 -1.71 20.14
CA TRP A 192 -0.62 -2.86 20.69
C TRP A 192 -0.39 -2.78 22.21
N LYS A 193 -0.83 -1.70 22.89
CA LYS A 193 -0.63 -1.55 24.33
C LYS A 193 -1.32 -2.66 25.10
N GLY A 194 -0.61 -3.24 26.07
CA GLY A 194 -1.11 -4.35 26.88
C GLY A 194 -1.06 -5.72 26.21
N ILE A 195 -0.59 -5.80 24.97
CA ILE A 195 -0.44 -7.07 24.25
C ILE A 195 0.96 -7.62 24.47
N ASN A 196 1.04 -8.87 24.93
CA ASN A 196 2.30 -9.59 25.00
C ASN A 196 2.60 -10.20 23.62
N GLU A 197 3.74 -9.81 23.02
CA GLU A 197 4.19 -10.32 21.70
C GLU A 197 4.32 -11.86 21.69
N GLU A 198 4.69 -12.48 22.81
CA GLU A 198 4.93 -13.93 22.90
C GLU A 198 3.64 -14.75 22.95
N PHE A 199 2.54 -14.18 23.45
CA PHE A 199 1.24 -14.84 23.60
C PHE A 199 0.18 -14.30 22.63
N LEU A 200 0.63 -13.73 21.51
CA LEU A 200 -0.26 -13.14 20.52
C LEU A 200 -1.15 -14.20 19.85
N SER A 201 -2.47 -14.04 19.95
CA SER A 201 -3.45 -14.94 19.34
C SER A 201 -3.99 -14.43 18.01
N VAL A 202 -4.56 -15.33 17.20
CA VAL A 202 -5.17 -14.97 15.91
C VAL A 202 -6.35 -14.00 16.09
N ASP A 203 -7.18 -14.20 17.11
CA ASP A 203 -8.36 -13.36 17.35
C ASP A 203 -8.00 -11.92 17.76
N GLN A 204 -6.97 -11.77 18.60
CA GLN A 204 -6.41 -10.45 18.94
C GLN A 204 -5.84 -9.76 17.70
N VAL A 205 -5.15 -10.49 16.83
CA VAL A 205 -4.63 -9.91 15.59
C VAL A 205 -5.76 -9.51 14.66
N GLN A 206 -6.80 -10.32 14.51
CA GLN A 206 -7.92 -10.01 13.62
C GLN A 206 -8.76 -8.82 14.08
N SER A 207 -8.79 -8.51 15.39
CA SER A 207 -9.47 -7.34 15.92
C SER A 207 -8.71 -6.03 15.66
N ILE A 208 -7.37 -6.11 15.52
CA ILE A 208 -6.48 -4.94 15.29
C ILE A 208 -6.16 -4.77 13.80
N MET A 209 -5.79 -5.86 13.14
CA MET A 209 -5.21 -5.90 11.82
C MET A 209 -6.23 -6.41 10.81
N SER A 210 -6.96 -5.46 10.20
CA SER A 210 -7.90 -5.79 9.14
C SER A 210 -7.21 -6.45 7.94
N LYS A 211 -7.95 -7.29 7.21
CA LYS A 211 -7.47 -7.89 5.95
C LYS A 211 -6.95 -6.83 4.97
N TYR A 212 -7.68 -5.72 4.82
CA TYR A 212 -7.34 -4.69 3.84
C TYR A 212 -6.10 -3.89 4.25
N TRP A 213 -5.88 -3.69 5.55
CA TRP A 213 -4.62 -3.16 6.06
C TRP A 213 -3.44 -4.06 5.66
N VAL A 214 -3.55 -5.39 5.82
CA VAL A 214 -2.48 -6.33 5.43
C VAL A 214 -2.20 -6.25 3.92
N VAL A 215 -3.25 -6.11 3.10
CA VAL A 215 -3.12 -5.91 1.65
C VAL A 215 -2.36 -4.63 1.34
N GLY A 216 -2.73 -3.50 1.96
CA GLY A 216 -2.05 -2.22 1.78
C GLY A 216 -0.59 -2.27 2.23
N PHE A 217 -0.33 -2.82 3.41
CA PHE A 217 1.02 -2.96 3.95
C PHE A 217 1.89 -3.88 3.08
N THR A 218 1.31 -4.96 2.54
CA THR A 218 1.99 -5.82 1.56
C THR A 218 2.28 -5.07 0.25
N GLU A 219 1.44 -4.12 -0.15
CA GLU A 219 1.71 -3.25 -1.30
C GLU A 219 2.89 -2.30 -1.10
N ALA A 220 3.16 -1.89 0.13
CA ALA A 220 4.39 -1.18 0.47
C ALA A 220 5.57 -2.17 0.63
N GLU A 221 5.53 -3.00 1.67
CA GLU A 221 6.68 -3.75 2.21
C GLU A 221 6.80 -5.21 1.73
N GLY A 222 5.76 -5.73 1.07
CA GLY A 222 5.71 -7.13 0.67
C GLY A 222 6.35 -7.43 -0.69
N SER A 223 6.82 -8.66 -0.88
CA SER A 223 7.44 -9.10 -2.13
C SER A 223 6.98 -10.50 -2.52
N PHE A 224 6.53 -10.64 -3.77
CA PHE A 224 6.25 -11.92 -4.42
C PHE A 224 7.38 -12.20 -5.40
N TYR A 225 8.10 -13.31 -5.22
CA TYR A 225 9.21 -13.64 -6.10
C TYR A 225 9.49 -15.14 -6.17
N LEU A 226 10.30 -15.53 -7.14
CA LEU A 226 10.84 -16.90 -7.25
C LEU A 226 12.30 -16.89 -6.79
N THR A 227 12.71 -17.92 -6.06
CA THR A 227 14.09 -18.03 -5.56
C THR A 227 14.66 -19.43 -5.78
N LYS A 228 15.92 -19.50 -6.21
CA LYS A 228 16.61 -20.77 -6.41
C LYS A 228 16.97 -21.38 -5.06
N LYS A 229 16.81 -22.69 -4.95
CA LYS A 229 17.07 -23.52 -3.76
C LYS A 229 17.90 -24.75 -4.14
N GLY A 230 19.00 -24.49 -4.85
CA GLY A 230 19.86 -25.50 -5.47
C GLY A 230 19.95 -25.33 -6.99
N PRO A 231 20.70 -26.21 -7.68
CA PRO A 231 20.94 -26.11 -9.12
C PRO A 231 19.69 -26.38 -9.97
N SER A 232 18.79 -27.26 -9.50
CA SER A 232 17.61 -27.75 -10.23
C SER A 232 16.28 -27.42 -9.53
N ARG A 233 16.32 -26.60 -8.47
CA ARG A 233 15.13 -26.28 -7.67
C ARG A 233 14.93 -24.78 -7.57
N ILE A 234 13.72 -24.34 -7.89
CA ILE A 234 13.26 -22.96 -7.74
C ILE A 234 11.89 -23.00 -7.06
N VAL A 235 11.67 -22.08 -6.12
CA VAL A 235 10.47 -22.08 -5.28
C VAL A 235 9.83 -20.70 -5.23
N HIS A 236 8.52 -20.69 -5.04
CA HIS A 236 7.73 -19.49 -4.78
C HIS A 236 8.00 -18.98 -3.38
N CYS A 237 8.34 -17.70 -3.29
CA CYS A 237 8.60 -17.02 -2.05
C CYS A 237 7.68 -15.83 -1.88
N PHE A 238 7.12 -15.70 -0.68
CA PHE A 238 6.49 -14.48 -0.21
C PHE A 238 7.24 -13.99 1.03
N GLU A 239 7.52 -12.70 1.07
CA GLU A 239 8.30 -12.08 2.13
C GLU A 239 7.78 -10.68 2.42
N ILE A 240 7.73 -10.31 3.70
CA ILE A 240 7.52 -8.94 4.16
C ILE A 240 8.65 -8.59 5.12
N THR A 241 9.28 -7.44 4.92
CA THR A 241 10.36 -6.95 5.76
C THR A 241 9.94 -5.71 6.53
N GLN A 242 10.50 -5.50 7.71
CA GLN A 242 10.33 -4.25 8.43
C GLN A 242 11.55 -4.01 9.34
N LYS A 243 12.00 -2.76 9.46
CA LYS A 243 13.15 -2.40 10.29
C LYS A 243 12.81 -2.46 11.78
N ASN A 244 11.68 -1.88 12.15
CA ASN A 244 11.16 -1.82 13.52
C ASN A 244 9.89 -2.66 13.64
N ASP A 245 9.10 -2.48 14.71
CA ASP A 245 7.72 -2.95 14.79
C ASP A 245 7.55 -4.47 14.56
N LYS A 246 8.43 -5.27 15.17
CA LYS A 246 8.44 -6.75 15.08
C LYS A 246 7.07 -7.39 15.37
N ILE A 247 6.28 -6.79 16.27
CA ILE A 247 4.91 -7.22 16.60
C ILE A 247 3.97 -7.22 15.38
N VAL A 248 4.15 -6.28 14.44
CA VAL A 248 3.37 -6.22 13.19
C VAL A 248 3.66 -7.45 12.34
N LEU A 249 4.95 -7.81 12.19
CA LEU A 249 5.32 -9.03 11.46
C LEU A 249 4.85 -10.30 12.17
N LYS A 250 4.82 -10.31 13.52
CA LYS A 250 4.22 -11.41 14.30
C LYS A 250 2.74 -11.56 13.98
N GLY A 251 1.98 -10.47 14.00
CA GLY A 251 0.57 -10.47 13.62
C GLY A 251 0.34 -11.04 12.22
N ILE A 252 1.07 -10.54 11.22
CA ILE A 252 0.97 -11.05 9.84
C ILE A 252 1.34 -12.54 9.77
N SER A 253 2.35 -12.97 10.53
CA SER A 253 2.80 -14.37 10.52
C SER A 253 1.73 -15.33 11.01
N LEU A 254 0.93 -14.93 12.01
CA LEU A 254 -0.20 -15.71 12.51
C LEU A 254 -1.32 -15.78 11.46
N LEU A 255 -1.65 -14.65 10.83
CA LEU A 255 -2.68 -14.59 9.79
C LEU A 255 -2.34 -15.45 8.56
N LEU A 256 -1.07 -15.48 8.16
CA LEU A 256 -0.61 -16.13 6.93
C LEU A 256 0.12 -17.46 7.14
N ASP A 257 0.20 -17.94 8.38
CA ASP A 257 0.93 -19.16 8.74
C ASP A 257 2.39 -19.14 8.24
N MET A 258 3.14 -18.13 8.69
CA MET A 258 4.51 -17.85 8.27
C MET A 258 5.45 -17.78 9.48
N LYS A 259 6.76 -17.73 9.23
CA LYS A 259 7.78 -17.59 10.27
C LYS A 259 8.41 -16.21 10.22
N VAL A 260 8.59 -15.60 11.40
CA VAL A 260 9.34 -14.35 11.55
C VAL A 260 10.78 -14.66 11.95
N MET A 261 11.73 -14.09 11.23
CA MET A 261 13.15 -14.19 11.50
C MET A 261 13.72 -12.80 11.85
N CYS A 262 14.64 -12.77 12.80
CA CYS A 262 15.41 -11.58 13.13
C CYS A 262 16.70 -11.57 12.31
N LYS A 263 16.96 -10.48 11.59
CA LYS A 263 18.25 -10.18 10.97
C LYS A 263 18.94 -9.07 11.76
N SER A 264 20.22 -8.81 11.48
CA SER A 264 21.00 -7.80 12.20
C SER A 264 20.40 -6.39 12.14
N THR A 265 19.78 -6.03 11.02
CA THR A 265 19.29 -4.66 10.77
C THR A 265 17.79 -4.55 10.53
N TYR A 266 17.08 -5.68 10.43
CA TYR A 266 15.64 -5.73 10.16
C TYR A 266 15.01 -7.06 10.60
N PHE A 267 13.69 -7.10 10.63
CA PHE A 267 12.89 -8.31 10.81
C PHE A 267 12.27 -8.71 9.47
N THR A 268 12.09 -10.01 9.25
CA THR A 268 11.43 -10.53 8.04
C THR A 268 10.44 -11.61 8.39
N CYS A 269 9.26 -11.56 7.76
CA CYS A 269 8.27 -12.63 7.77
C CYS A 269 8.28 -13.28 6.39
N LYS A 270 8.67 -14.56 6.30
CA LYS A 270 8.94 -15.23 5.02
C LYS A 270 8.34 -16.63 4.97
N THR A 271 7.88 -17.02 3.78
CA THR A 271 7.53 -18.42 3.51
C THR A 271 7.93 -18.89 2.12
N THR A 272 8.27 -20.17 2.05
CA THR A 272 8.50 -20.94 0.80
C THR A 272 7.80 -22.30 0.84
N THR A 273 7.02 -22.58 1.89
CA THR A 273 6.28 -23.85 2.04
C THR A 273 5.05 -23.82 1.13
N GLN A 274 4.69 -24.96 0.54
CA GLN A 274 3.54 -25.02 -0.38
C GLN A 274 2.22 -24.65 0.32
N ALA A 275 2.04 -25.08 1.57
CA ALA A 275 0.85 -24.79 2.37
C ALA A 275 0.66 -23.28 2.61
N SER A 276 1.67 -22.60 3.15
CA SER A 276 1.59 -21.16 3.40
C SER A 276 1.55 -20.34 2.10
N VAL A 277 2.25 -20.78 1.04
CA VAL A 277 2.15 -20.14 -0.29
C VAL A 277 0.71 -20.21 -0.82
N ASN A 278 0.04 -21.36 -0.70
CA ASN A 278 -1.39 -21.48 -1.03
C ASN A 278 -2.24 -20.52 -0.19
N LYS A 279 -1.99 -20.45 1.13
CA LYS A 279 -2.72 -19.53 2.03
C LYS A 279 -2.54 -18.07 1.60
N VAL A 280 -1.32 -17.64 1.28
CA VAL A 280 -1.00 -16.32 0.72
C VAL A 280 -1.77 -16.08 -0.59
N ILE A 281 -1.76 -17.05 -1.52
CA ILE A 281 -2.51 -16.94 -2.77
C ILE A 281 -4.00 -16.71 -2.52
N HIS A 282 -4.62 -17.45 -1.61
CA HIS A 282 -6.04 -17.28 -1.28
C HIS A 282 -6.32 -15.95 -0.56
N TYR A 283 -5.45 -15.56 0.36
CA TYR A 283 -5.61 -14.35 1.17
C TYR A 283 -5.66 -13.08 0.31
N PHE A 284 -4.72 -12.95 -0.64
CA PHE A 284 -4.55 -11.76 -1.50
C PHE A 284 -5.35 -11.82 -2.81
N PHE A 285 -6.18 -12.85 -3.01
CA PHE A 285 -6.91 -13.02 -4.27
C PHE A 285 -7.84 -11.83 -4.56
N ARG A 286 -7.63 -11.17 -5.70
CA ARG A 286 -8.40 -10.03 -6.22
C ARG A 286 -8.40 -8.77 -5.33
N THR A 287 -7.48 -8.63 -4.38
CA THR A 287 -7.41 -7.46 -3.49
C THR A 287 -6.29 -6.47 -3.85
N ILE A 288 -5.11 -6.97 -4.24
CA ILE A 288 -3.91 -6.15 -4.55
C ILE A 288 -4.15 -5.21 -5.75
N LYS A 289 -3.60 -4.00 -5.65
CA LYS A 289 -3.63 -2.90 -6.62
C LYS A 289 -2.24 -2.65 -7.23
N GLY A 290 -2.12 -1.58 -8.03
CA GLY A 290 -0.86 -1.15 -8.64
C GLY A 290 -0.18 -2.22 -9.51
N MET A 291 1.14 -2.11 -9.66
CA MET A 291 1.98 -3.07 -10.36
C MET A 291 2.26 -4.34 -9.56
N LYS A 292 2.24 -4.27 -8.22
CA LYS A 292 2.37 -5.46 -7.37
C LYS A 292 1.24 -6.46 -7.63
N SER A 293 0.06 -6.00 -8.07
CA SER A 293 -1.01 -6.89 -8.53
C SER A 293 -0.61 -7.75 -9.74
N LEU A 294 0.20 -7.21 -10.67
CA LEU A 294 0.70 -7.96 -11.82
C LEU A 294 1.73 -9.01 -11.38
N GLU A 295 2.66 -8.62 -10.51
CA GLU A 295 3.64 -9.54 -9.93
C GLU A 295 2.96 -10.72 -9.23
N TYR A 296 2.00 -10.42 -8.34
CA TYR A 296 1.19 -11.42 -7.65
C TYR A 296 0.45 -12.34 -8.62
N ARG A 297 -0.12 -11.81 -9.71
CA ARG A 297 -0.83 -12.63 -10.71
C ARG A 297 0.11 -13.58 -11.45
N ILE A 298 1.29 -13.11 -11.85
CA ILE A 298 2.29 -13.96 -12.52
C ILE A 298 2.76 -15.05 -11.56
N TRP A 299 3.11 -14.67 -10.34
CA TRP A 299 3.60 -15.56 -9.28
C TRP A 299 2.56 -16.62 -8.87
N SER A 300 1.31 -16.21 -8.63
CA SER A 300 0.24 -17.15 -8.22
C SER A 300 -0.17 -18.10 -9.35
N ARG A 301 -0.17 -17.65 -10.61
CA ARG A 301 -0.48 -18.50 -11.76
C ARG A 301 0.61 -19.53 -12.01
N SER A 302 1.88 -19.16 -11.86
CA SER A 302 2.99 -20.11 -12.03
C SER A 302 3.01 -21.18 -10.94
N PHE A 303 2.56 -20.84 -9.72
CA PHE A 303 2.38 -21.82 -8.65
C PHE A 303 1.29 -22.85 -9.01
N ARG A 304 0.11 -22.38 -9.45
CA ARG A 304 -1.04 -23.24 -9.78
C ARG A 304 -0.78 -24.17 -10.97
N LYS A 305 0.02 -23.73 -11.94
CA LYS A 305 0.35 -24.51 -13.14
C LYS A 305 1.38 -25.61 -12.92
N LYS A 306 2.03 -25.67 -11.75
CA LYS A 306 3.11 -26.63 -11.45
C LYS A 306 4.20 -26.66 -12.54
N ASN A 307 4.66 -25.46 -12.93
CA ASN A 307 5.65 -25.27 -13.99
C ASN A 307 6.98 -26.01 -13.73
N SER A 308 7.67 -26.38 -14.81
CA SER A 308 9.02 -26.97 -14.75
C SER A 308 10.05 -25.97 -14.21
N PHE A 309 11.24 -26.46 -13.85
CA PHE A 309 12.34 -25.60 -13.42
C PHE A 309 12.70 -24.54 -14.48
N GLU A 310 12.83 -24.94 -15.74
CA GLU A 310 13.18 -24.07 -16.88
C GLU A 310 12.11 -23.00 -17.10
N GLU A 311 10.84 -23.37 -17.00
CA GLU A 311 9.72 -22.45 -17.10
C GLU A 311 9.72 -21.42 -15.97
N LEU A 312 9.95 -21.86 -14.72
CA LEU A 312 10.03 -20.97 -13.57
C LEU A 312 11.24 -20.03 -13.65
N VAL A 313 12.37 -20.46 -14.21
CA VAL A 313 13.51 -19.59 -14.48
C VAL A 313 13.15 -18.51 -15.50
N LYS A 314 12.42 -18.86 -16.59
CA LYS A 314 11.92 -17.88 -17.56
C LYS A 314 10.97 -16.87 -16.89
N ILE A 315 10.05 -17.35 -16.06
CA ILE A 315 9.09 -16.50 -15.32
C ILE A 315 9.81 -15.58 -14.34
N GLN A 316 10.83 -16.07 -13.63
CA GLN A 316 11.64 -15.26 -12.73
C GLN A 316 12.31 -14.10 -13.47
N LYS A 317 12.89 -14.35 -14.65
CA LYS A 317 13.47 -13.30 -15.50
C LYS A 317 12.41 -12.26 -15.92
N ILE A 318 11.21 -12.70 -16.31
CA ILE A 318 10.11 -11.79 -16.64
C ILE A 318 9.76 -10.90 -15.45
N MET A 319 9.59 -11.48 -14.25
CA MET A 319 9.26 -10.73 -13.04
C MET A 319 10.35 -9.72 -12.67
N ASN A 320 11.64 -10.09 -12.77
CA ASN A 320 12.75 -9.18 -12.50
C ASN A 320 12.78 -8.02 -13.50
N ASN A 321 12.53 -8.30 -14.78
CA ASN A 321 12.50 -7.27 -15.82
C ASN A 321 11.35 -6.28 -15.64
N LEU A 322 10.20 -6.70 -15.09
CA LEU A 322 9.08 -5.78 -14.79
C LEU A 322 9.48 -4.68 -13.82
N ARG A 323 10.38 -4.96 -12.87
CA ARG A 323 10.86 -3.99 -11.89
C ARG A 323 11.88 -3.01 -12.47
N ASN A 324 12.65 -3.47 -13.46
CA ASN A 324 13.78 -2.73 -14.03
C ASN A 324 13.45 -2.01 -15.35
N LYS A 325 12.34 -2.33 -16.02
CA LYS A 325 12.03 -1.83 -17.38
C LYS A 325 11.77 -0.32 -17.49
N ILE A 326 11.53 0.39 -16.39
CA ILE A 326 11.39 1.85 -16.46
C ILE A 326 12.77 2.54 -16.60
N SER A 327 13.87 1.87 -16.27
CA SER A 327 15.22 2.45 -16.33
C SER A 327 15.82 2.60 -17.75
N ILE A 328 15.21 2.03 -18.80
CA ILE A 328 15.91 1.78 -20.09
C ILE A 328 15.33 2.57 -21.28
N ASP A 329 14.12 3.14 -21.21
CA ASP A 329 13.44 3.67 -22.41
C ASP A 329 13.59 5.19 -22.65
N TYR A 330 14.68 5.83 -22.20
CA TYR A 330 14.93 7.26 -22.51
C TYR A 330 16.31 7.57 -23.14
N THR A 331 17.01 6.57 -23.66
CA THR A 331 18.15 6.79 -24.56
C THR A 331 17.78 6.27 -25.95
N ASN A 332 17.17 7.13 -26.76
CA ASN A 332 17.22 7.12 -28.21
C ASN A 332 17.09 8.54 -28.72
#